data_AF-A0A970NFB8-F1
#
_entry.id   AF-A0A970NFB8-F1
#
_cell.length_a   1.000
_cell.length_b   1.000
_cell.length_c   1.000
_cell.angle_alpha   90.00
_cell.angle_beta   90.00
_cell.angle_gamma   90.00
#
_symmetry.space_group_name_H-M   'P 1'
#
loop_
_entity.id
_entity.type
_entity.pdbx_description
1 polymer ?
#
loop_
_entity_poly.entity_id
_entity_poly.type
_entity_poly.pdbx_seq_one_letter_code
_entity_poly.pdbx_strand_id
1 'polypeptide(L)'
;MAKRGFVVWFTGLPCSGKSTIAEALEVELERRGVRIEILDGDVVRTNLSKGLGFSKEDRDINIRRIAFVANLIARNGGGAVTAAISPYRAIRAEARALVEGDGSEFIEVYVATPAEVCEKRDVKGMWAKARAGEIKEFTGVDDPYEPPDRPEVVCHTQAETVDESMGKVLRELEARGCVPSEEGLLGPIAPHGGFLVDRLAPADQVEVLLAEAAGLPRIVANPVIARDIEMIGVGAFSPLTGFMGEADYQAVVETGRLAKGLPWTVPITCDLGQAKVETGGKAAIVDDAGNILATIDVTDVFRRDAQREAAQVYRTTDAAHPGVARIYAESNTLVGGSITVLRRCDRSPFEANWADPRETRATFRERGWKRIVAFQTRNPIHRAHEYLQKCALEMCDGLMIHPIVGDTKSDDIPAEVRMDCYEALIDNYFPRDRVLLRVLPTAMRYAGPKEAIFHAIMRKNYGCTHFIVGRDHAGVGNYYGTFDAHLIFEEYDPQEIGITPLFFDHAFYCLRTKGMASQKTSPSSMEERVFLSGTKVRELLSAGEDLPEEFTRPEVSAVLKRAYSK
;
A
#
# COMPACT_ATOMS: atom_id res chain seq x y z
N MET A 1 -8.85 6.76 -0.60
CA MET A 1 -10.19 6.68 -1.23
C MET A 1 -11.26 6.90 -0.17
N ALA A 2 -12.45 7.38 -0.53
CA ALA A 2 -13.59 7.22 0.37
C ALA A 2 -13.76 5.70 0.41
N LYS A 3 -13.92 5.09 1.59
CA LYS A 3 -14.14 3.64 1.67
C LYS A 3 -15.22 3.30 0.63
N ARG A 4 -14.89 2.45 -0.34
CA ARG A 4 -15.85 2.05 -1.37
C ARG A 4 -16.83 1.14 -0.63
N GLY A 5 -18.04 1.63 -0.42
CA GLY A 5 -19.02 0.84 0.32
C GLY A 5 -19.43 -0.38 -0.49
N PHE A 6 -19.90 -1.39 0.23
CA PHE A 6 -20.22 -2.67 -0.34
C PHE A 6 -21.45 -3.27 0.33
N VAL A 7 -22.15 -4.12 -0.41
CA VAL A 7 -23.26 -4.93 0.08
C VAL A 7 -22.95 -6.39 -0.17
N VAL A 8 -22.87 -7.18 0.90
CA VAL A 8 -22.88 -8.66 0.81
C VAL A 8 -24.32 -9.12 0.94
N TRP A 9 -24.85 -9.69 -0.14
CA TRP A 9 -26.24 -10.12 -0.22
C TRP A 9 -26.35 -11.65 -0.11
N PHE A 10 -26.59 -12.17 1.09
CA PHE A 10 -26.85 -13.60 1.25
C PHE A 10 -28.27 -13.94 0.83
N THR A 11 -28.40 -14.92 -0.07
CA THR A 11 -29.68 -15.48 -0.54
C THR A 11 -29.67 -17.00 -0.47
N GLY A 12 -30.82 -17.62 -0.19
CA GLY A 12 -30.94 -19.07 -0.04
C GLY A 12 -32.20 -19.48 0.70
N LEU A 13 -32.50 -20.78 0.70
CA LEU A 13 -33.65 -21.36 1.39
C LEU A 13 -33.66 -21.04 2.91
N PRO A 14 -34.84 -21.00 3.56
CA PRO A 14 -34.92 -20.96 5.03
C PRO A 14 -34.07 -22.07 5.65
N CYS A 15 -33.29 -21.79 6.70
CA CYS A 15 -32.35 -22.74 7.33
C CYS A 15 -31.12 -23.18 6.49
N SER A 16 -30.81 -22.47 5.39
CA SER A 16 -29.60 -22.76 4.59
C SER A 16 -28.27 -22.38 5.26
N GLY A 17 -28.28 -21.51 6.27
CA GLY A 17 -27.08 -21.06 7.00
C GLY A 17 -26.65 -19.61 6.76
N LYS A 18 -27.49 -18.79 6.11
CA LYS A 18 -27.20 -17.36 5.83
C LYS A 18 -26.79 -16.56 7.07
N SER A 19 -27.63 -16.50 8.10
CA SER A 19 -27.34 -15.70 9.31
C SER A 19 -26.08 -16.18 10.01
N THR A 20 -25.82 -17.50 10.06
CA THR A 20 -24.60 -18.06 10.65
C THR A 20 -23.33 -17.60 9.92
N ILE A 21 -23.34 -17.57 8.59
CA ILE A 21 -22.19 -17.08 7.81
C ILE A 21 -22.06 -15.55 7.95
N ALA A 22 -23.18 -14.83 7.97
CA ALA A 22 -23.18 -13.38 8.15
C ALA A 22 -22.61 -12.93 9.51
N GLU A 23 -22.99 -13.61 10.60
CA GLU A 23 -22.45 -13.36 11.95
C GLU A 23 -20.94 -13.68 12.03
N ALA A 24 -20.51 -14.81 11.46
CA ALA A 24 -19.08 -15.13 11.39
C ALA A 24 -18.27 -14.08 10.59
N LEU A 25 -18.85 -13.63 9.47
CA LEU A 25 -18.26 -12.58 8.65
C LEU A 25 -18.15 -11.24 9.40
N GLU A 26 -19.14 -10.88 10.22
CA GLU A 26 -19.09 -9.67 11.05
C GLU A 26 -17.90 -9.66 12.01
N VAL A 27 -17.73 -10.76 12.76
CA VAL A 27 -16.61 -10.91 13.70
C VAL A 27 -15.27 -10.75 12.99
N GLU A 28 -15.12 -11.39 11.82
CA GLU A 28 -13.88 -11.33 11.05
C GLU A 28 -13.65 -9.95 10.43
N LEU A 29 -14.69 -9.29 9.92
CA LEU A 29 -14.56 -7.93 9.37
C LEU A 29 -14.26 -6.89 10.46
N GLU A 30 -14.86 -7.03 11.64
CA GLU A 30 -14.55 -6.21 12.81
C GLU A 30 -13.08 -6.37 13.21
N ARG A 31 -12.57 -7.61 13.25
CA ARG A 31 -11.14 -7.90 13.50
C ARG A 31 -10.22 -7.21 12.50
N ARG A 32 -10.69 -7.00 11.26
CA ARG A 32 -9.97 -6.28 10.19
C ARG A 32 -10.18 -4.77 10.18
N GLY A 33 -10.85 -4.21 11.19
CA GLY A 33 -11.15 -2.77 11.26
C GLY A 33 -12.20 -2.30 10.25
N VAL A 34 -12.99 -3.22 9.70
CA VAL A 34 -14.11 -2.93 8.81
C VAL A 34 -15.41 -2.99 9.62
N ARG A 35 -16.04 -1.82 9.82
CA ARG A 35 -17.37 -1.76 10.42
C ARG A 35 -18.42 -2.10 9.38
N ILE A 36 -19.32 -3.00 9.73
CA ILE A 36 -20.48 -3.37 8.92
C ILE A 36 -21.76 -3.25 9.75
N GLU A 37 -22.90 -3.31 9.09
CA GLU A 37 -24.21 -3.49 9.72
C GLU A 37 -24.91 -4.71 9.10
N ILE A 38 -25.40 -5.62 9.95
CA ILE A 38 -26.20 -6.77 9.52
C ILE A 38 -27.68 -6.38 9.41
N LEU A 39 -28.23 -6.50 8.21
CA LEU A 39 -29.65 -6.37 7.92
C LEU A 39 -30.28 -7.77 7.84
N ASP A 40 -30.54 -8.37 9.00
CA ASP A 40 -31.27 -9.65 9.09
C ASP A 40 -32.76 -9.44 8.81
N GLY A 41 -33.34 -10.31 7.99
CA GLY A 41 -34.76 -10.27 7.65
C GLY A 41 -35.70 -10.24 8.86
N ASP A 42 -35.36 -10.88 9.98
CA ASP A 42 -36.22 -10.90 11.18
C ASP A 42 -36.19 -9.54 11.91
N VAL A 43 -35.02 -8.92 12.02
CA VAL A 43 -34.85 -7.58 12.63
C VAL A 43 -35.49 -6.51 11.74
N VAL A 44 -35.33 -6.62 10.43
CA VAL A 44 -35.96 -5.70 9.48
C VAL A 44 -37.49 -5.85 9.50
N ARG A 45 -38.02 -7.08 9.61
CA ARG A 45 -39.48 -7.31 9.71
C ARG A 45 -40.11 -6.72 10.96
N THR A 46 -39.38 -6.68 12.07
CA THR A 46 -39.91 -6.09 13.31
C THR A 46 -39.93 -4.56 13.29
N ASN A 47 -38.98 -3.91 12.58
CA ASN A 47 -38.81 -2.45 12.62
C ASN A 47 -39.29 -1.73 11.36
N LEU A 48 -38.89 -2.19 10.18
CA LEU A 48 -39.09 -1.50 8.91
C LEU A 48 -40.19 -2.11 8.05
N SER A 49 -40.51 -3.39 8.29
CA SER A 49 -41.45 -4.18 7.49
C SER A 49 -42.60 -4.76 8.31
N LYS A 50 -42.91 -4.10 9.44
CA LYS A 50 -44.01 -4.51 10.33
C LYS A 50 -45.35 -4.47 9.57
N GLY A 51 -46.07 -5.59 9.58
CA GLY A 51 -47.37 -5.75 8.91
C GLY A 51 -47.33 -6.41 7.53
N LEU A 52 -46.15 -6.67 6.97
CA LEU A 52 -46.02 -7.46 5.72
C LEU A 52 -46.21 -8.96 6.00
N GLY A 53 -47.07 -9.60 5.20
CA GLY A 53 -47.37 -11.03 5.23
C GLY A 53 -46.37 -11.88 4.44
N PHE A 54 -46.84 -13.00 3.90
CA PHE A 54 -46.01 -13.97 3.18
C PHE A 54 -46.24 -13.98 1.67
N SER A 55 -47.10 -13.11 1.15
CA SER A 55 -47.35 -13.01 -0.30
C SER A 55 -46.09 -12.59 -1.05
N LYS A 56 -46.06 -12.90 -2.36
CA LYS A 56 -44.99 -12.44 -3.25
C LYS A 56 -44.80 -10.93 -3.19
N GLU A 57 -45.89 -10.16 -3.23
CA GLU A 57 -45.85 -8.70 -3.21
C GLU A 57 -45.26 -8.16 -1.90
N ASP A 58 -45.66 -8.73 -0.76
CA ASP A 58 -45.13 -8.36 0.55
C ASP A 58 -43.63 -8.69 0.67
N ARG A 59 -43.19 -9.82 0.10
CA ARG A 59 -41.77 -10.17 0.04
C ARG A 59 -40.98 -9.20 -0.83
N ASP A 60 -41.51 -8.88 -2.00
CA ASP A 60 -40.86 -7.96 -2.93
C ASP A 60 -40.70 -6.58 -2.25
N ILE A 61 -41.73 -6.09 -1.54
CA ILE A 61 -41.64 -4.86 -0.74
C ILE A 61 -40.58 -4.98 0.37
N ASN A 62 -40.55 -6.10 1.10
CA ASN A 62 -39.56 -6.31 2.15
C ASN A 62 -38.13 -6.29 1.60
N ILE A 63 -37.87 -6.95 0.47
CA ILE A 63 -36.56 -6.96 -0.16
C ILE A 63 -36.17 -5.55 -0.66
N ARG A 64 -37.09 -4.78 -1.26
CA ARG A 64 -36.81 -3.38 -1.63
C ARG A 64 -36.42 -2.52 -0.44
N ARG A 65 -37.07 -2.70 0.71
CA ARG A 65 -36.73 -1.96 1.94
C ARG A 65 -35.35 -2.33 2.45
N ILE A 66 -34.99 -3.62 2.46
CA ILE A 66 -33.64 -4.08 2.80
C ILE A 66 -32.62 -3.47 1.84
N ALA A 67 -32.87 -3.55 0.53
CA ALA A 67 -31.97 -3.00 -0.50
C ALA A 67 -31.77 -1.49 -0.35
N PHE A 68 -32.84 -0.74 -0.05
CA PHE A 68 -32.75 0.69 0.20
C PHE A 68 -31.83 1.03 1.38
N VAL A 69 -31.98 0.32 2.52
CA VAL A 69 -31.15 0.55 3.70
C VAL A 69 -29.70 0.10 3.45
N ALA A 70 -29.50 -1.06 2.82
CA ALA A 70 -28.18 -1.55 2.45
C ALA A 70 -27.45 -0.55 1.55
N ASN A 71 -28.15 -0.01 0.54
CA ASN A 71 -27.61 1.02 -0.34
C ASN A 71 -27.28 2.32 0.42
N LEU A 72 -28.13 2.75 1.36
CA LEU A 72 -27.87 3.93 2.19
C LEU A 72 -26.57 3.80 2.98
N ILE A 73 -26.27 2.61 3.51
CA ILE A 73 -25.02 2.33 4.22
C ILE A 73 -23.84 2.33 3.24
N ALA A 74 -23.98 1.61 2.13
CA ALA A 74 -22.92 1.44 1.13
C ALA A 74 -22.53 2.75 0.44
N ARG A 75 -23.50 3.56 -0.02
CA ARG A 75 -23.21 4.84 -0.67
C ARG A 75 -22.51 5.87 0.24
N ASN A 76 -22.56 5.65 1.56
CA ASN A 76 -21.82 6.44 2.56
C ASN A 76 -20.47 5.81 2.96
N GLY A 77 -20.02 4.79 2.23
CA GLY A 77 -18.74 4.10 2.42
C GLY A 77 -18.72 3.06 3.53
N GLY A 78 -19.88 2.64 4.04
CA GLY A 78 -20.02 1.52 4.98
C GLY A 78 -20.14 0.17 4.28
N GLY A 79 -20.01 -0.91 5.04
CA GLY A 79 -20.37 -2.26 4.59
C GLY A 79 -21.74 -2.65 5.12
N ALA A 80 -22.61 -3.17 4.26
CA ALA A 80 -23.87 -3.79 4.69
C ALA A 80 -23.85 -5.29 4.39
N VAL A 81 -24.34 -6.10 5.32
CA VAL A 81 -24.50 -7.54 5.11
C VAL A 81 -25.97 -7.87 5.26
N THR A 82 -26.59 -8.43 4.22
CA THR A 82 -28.01 -8.80 4.25
C THR A 82 -28.15 -10.31 4.36
N ALA A 83 -29.04 -10.76 5.25
CA ALA A 83 -29.35 -12.18 5.44
C ALA A 83 -30.86 -12.41 5.22
N ALA A 84 -31.29 -12.40 3.95
CA ALA A 84 -32.68 -12.57 3.56
C ALA A 84 -32.89 -13.83 2.71
N ILE A 85 -34.11 -14.35 2.65
CA ILE A 85 -34.41 -15.46 1.72
C ILE A 85 -34.34 -14.96 0.27
N SER A 86 -34.93 -13.79 -0.01
CA SER A 86 -34.98 -13.14 -1.33
C SER A 86 -35.19 -14.11 -2.50
N PRO A 87 -36.32 -14.84 -2.56
CA PRO A 87 -36.45 -16.04 -3.40
C PRO A 87 -36.42 -15.77 -4.91
N TYR A 88 -36.89 -14.62 -5.36
CA TYR A 88 -37.04 -14.32 -6.79
C TYR A 88 -35.81 -13.60 -7.35
N ARG A 89 -35.36 -13.98 -8.55
CA ARG A 89 -34.22 -13.36 -9.24
C ARG A 89 -34.45 -11.89 -9.55
N ALA A 90 -35.66 -11.55 -10.01
CA ALA A 90 -36.00 -10.20 -10.45
C ALA A 90 -35.77 -9.16 -9.35
N ILE A 91 -36.13 -9.48 -8.11
CA ILE A 91 -35.99 -8.53 -6.99
C ILE A 91 -34.54 -8.40 -6.50
N ARG A 92 -33.73 -9.47 -6.62
CA ARG A 92 -32.29 -9.41 -6.35
C ARG A 92 -31.55 -8.60 -7.41
N ALA A 93 -31.95 -8.71 -8.68
CA ALA A 93 -31.45 -7.87 -9.77
C ALA A 93 -31.80 -6.39 -9.57
N GLU A 94 -33.01 -6.09 -9.09
CA GLU A 94 -33.41 -4.73 -8.71
C GLU A 94 -32.52 -4.17 -7.58
N ALA A 95 -32.28 -4.97 -6.53
CA ALA A 95 -31.39 -4.59 -5.43
C ALA A 95 -29.94 -4.36 -5.88
N ARG A 96 -29.42 -5.22 -6.76
CA ARG A 96 -28.09 -5.06 -7.37
C ARG A 96 -28.00 -3.75 -8.16
N ALA A 97 -28.94 -3.50 -9.06
CA ALA A 97 -28.95 -2.30 -9.89
C ALA A 97 -29.01 -1.01 -9.05
N LEU A 98 -29.73 -1.02 -7.93
CA LEU A 98 -29.77 0.11 -6.99
C LEU A 98 -28.39 0.40 -6.38
N VAL A 99 -27.69 -0.63 -5.90
CA VAL A 99 -26.39 -0.48 -5.22
C VAL A 99 -25.28 -0.13 -6.20
N GLU A 100 -25.21 -0.83 -7.34
CA GLU A 100 -24.21 -0.60 -8.37
C GLU A 100 -24.42 0.76 -9.06
N GLY A 101 -25.67 1.22 -9.17
CA GLY A 101 -26.02 2.54 -9.72
C GLY A 101 -25.47 3.72 -8.90
N ASP A 102 -25.28 3.54 -7.58
CA ASP A 102 -24.64 4.52 -6.68
C ASP A 102 -23.11 4.31 -6.58
N GLY A 103 -22.53 3.43 -7.40
CA GLY A 103 -21.09 3.19 -7.47
C GLY A 103 -20.51 2.30 -6.37
N SER A 104 -21.36 1.64 -5.59
CA SER A 104 -20.99 0.68 -4.54
C SER A 104 -20.89 -0.75 -5.10
N GLU A 105 -20.15 -1.62 -4.42
CA GLU A 105 -20.01 -3.03 -4.83
C GLU A 105 -21.18 -3.87 -4.30
N PHE A 106 -21.75 -4.74 -5.15
CA PHE A 106 -22.77 -5.71 -4.76
C PHE A 106 -22.26 -7.14 -4.97
N ILE A 107 -22.22 -7.92 -3.88
CA ILE A 107 -21.72 -9.30 -3.89
C ILE A 107 -22.89 -10.22 -3.54
N GLU A 108 -23.42 -10.94 -4.52
CA GLU A 108 -24.49 -11.92 -4.33
C GLU A 108 -23.92 -13.26 -3.88
N VAL A 109 -24.23 -13.65 -2.64
CA VAL A 109 -23.76 -14.90 -2.05
C VAL A 109 -24.92 -15.92 -2.02
N TYR A 110 -24.82 -16.94 -2.86
CA TYR A 110 -25.78 -18.02 -2.89
C TYR A 110 -25.43 -19.10 -1.86
N VAL A 111 -26.25 -19.23 -0.82
CA VAL A 111 -26.16 -20.31 0.17
C VAL A 111 -26.96 -21.51 -0.33
N ALA A 112 -26.27 -22.33 -1.13
CA ALA A 112 -26.81 -23.41 -1.95
C ALA A 112 -26.97 -24.73 -1.19
N THR A 113 -27.90 -24.74 -0.24
CA THR A 113 -28.23 -25.90 0.60
C THR A 113 -29.51 -26.59 0.10
N PRO A 114 -29.52 -27.92 -0.10
CA PRO A 114 -30.72 -28.66 -0.50
C PRO A 114 -31.88 -28.48 0.49
N ALA A 115 -33.11 -28.49 -0.02
CA ALA A 115 -34.32 -28.31 0.78
C ALA A 115 -34.46 -29.38 1.87
N GLU A 116 -34.11 -30.62 1.57
CA GLU A 116 -34.16 -31.75 2.51
C GLU A 116 -33.20 -31.55 3.69
N VAL A 117 -32.05 -30.90 3.45
CA VAL A 117 -31.09 -30.57 4.51
C VAL A 117 -31.62 -29.39 5.34
N CYS A 118 -32.17 -28.37 4.69
CA CYS A 118 -32.81 -27.24 5.36
C CYS A 118 -33.98 -27.69 6.27
N GLU A 119 -34.82 -28.60 5.77
CA GLU A 119 -35.95 -29.19 6.49
C GLU A 119 -35.49 -30.07 7.66
N LYS A 120 -34.38 -30.82 7.51
CA LYS A 120 -33.80 -31.57 8.65
C LYS A 120 -33.27 -30.66 9.75
N ARG A 121 -32.74 -29.48 9.38
CA ARG A 121 -32.20 -28.50 10.34
C ARG A 121 -33.32 -27.81 11.12
N ASP A 122 -34.41 -27.46 10.43
CA ASP A 122 -35.60 -26.74 10.91
C ASP A 122 -35.42 -25.92 12.20
N VAL A 123 -34.43 -25.02 12.18
CA VAL A 123 -33.91 -24.35 13.39
C VAL A 123 -35.00 -23.59 14.15
N LYS A 124 -36.02 -23.11 13.43
CA LYS A 124 -37.14 -22.32 13.97
C LYS A 124 -38.49 -23.06 13.93
N GLY A 125 -38.51 -24.35 13.58
CA GLY A 125 -39.75 -25.14 13.45
C GLY A 125 -40.67 -24.69 12.31
N MET A 126 -40.16 -23.90 11.36
CA MET A 126 -40.97 -23.32 10.28
C MET A 126 -41.22 -24.30 9.15
N TRP A 127 -40.28 -25.20 8.86
CA TRP A 127 -40.47 -26.24 7.85
C TRP A 127 -41.55 -27.23 8.29
N ALA A 128 -41.53 -27.68 9.54
CA ALA A 128 -42.56 -28.55 10.08
C ALA A 128 -43.96 -27.91 10.00
N LYS A 129 -44.08 -26.63 10.35
CA LYS A 129 -45.35 -25.87 10.24
C LYS A 129 -45.81 -25.69 8.80
N ALA A 130 -44.88 -25.44 7.87
CA ALA A 130 -45.19 -25.35 6.44
C ALA A 130 -45.71 -26.71 5.90
N ARG A 131 -45.07 -27.82 6.28
CA ARG A 131 -45.52 -29.18 5.92
C ARG A 131 -46.88 -29.54 6.51
N ALA A 132 -47.19 -29.03 7.70
CA ALA A 132 -48.50 -29.17 8.33
C ALA A 132 -49.58 -28.26 7.71
N GLY A 133 -49.22 -27.36 6.78
CA GLY A 133 -50.14 -26.40 6.15
C GLY A 133 -50.50 -25.20 7.02
N GLU A 134 -49.80 -25.01 8.14
CA GLU A 134 -49.99 -23.88 9.06
C GLU A 134 -49.35 -22.58 8.52
N ILE A 135 -48.27 -22.70 7.74
CA ILE A 135 -47.64 -21.60 7.02
C ILE A 135 -47.84 -21.84 5.52
N LYS A 136 -48.55 -20.93 4.87
CA LYS A 136 -48.74 -20.94 3.42
C LYS A 136 -47.69 -20.08 2.73
N GLU A 137 -47.49 -20.35 1.45
CA GLU A 137 -46.54 -19.72 0.53
C GLU A 137 -45.09 -19.83 1.01
N PHE A 138 -44.72 -20.89 1.74
CA PHE A 138 -43.38 -21.06 2.28
C PHE A 138 -42.36 -21.41 1.19
N THR A 139 -41.31 -20.60 1.07
CA THR A 139 -40.26 -20.80 0.07
C THR A 139 -39.58 -22.16 0.23
N GLY A 140 -39.62 -22.98 -0.81
CA GLY A 140 -39.08 -24.34 -0.83
C GLY A 140 -40.10 -25.44 -0.52
N VAL A 141 -41.36 -25.08 -0.21
CA VAL A 141 -42.48 -26.02 -0.08
C VAL A 141 -43.55 -25.71 -1.12
N ASP A 142 -44.22 -24.57 -0.98
CA ASP A 142 -45.34 -24.14 -1.81
C ASP A 142 -45.11 -22.79 -2.53
N ASP A 143 -44.00 -22.12 -2.25
CA ASP A 143 -43.47 -20.99 -3.03
C ASP A 143 -42.07 -21.32 -3.61
N PRO A 144 -41.77 -20.99 -4.88
CA PRO A 144 -40.49 -21.34 -5.48
C PRO A 144 -39.33 -20.51 -4.91
N TYR A 145 -38.14 -21.12 -4.91
CA TYR A 145 -36.88 -20.41 -4.81
C TYR A 145 -36.19 -20.44 -6.17
N GLU A 146 -35.80 -19.29 -6.70
CA GLU A 146 -35.10 -19.17 -7.98
C GLU A 146 -33.60 -18.97 -7.72
N PRO A 147 -32.74 -19.99 -7.87
CA PRO A 147 -31.31 -19.86 -7.64
C PRO A 147 -30.70 -18.77 -8.53
N PRO A 148 -29.76 -17.95 -8.07
CA PRO A 148 -29.11 -16.96 -8.93
C PRO A 148 -28.34 -17.63 -10.07
N ASP A 149 -28.35 -17.01 -11.26
CA ASP A 149 -27.67 -17.57 -12.44
C ASP A 149 -26.16 -17.30 -12.42
N ARG A 150 -25.74 -16.18 -11.82
CA ARG A 150 -24.33 -15.74 -11.74
C ARG A 150 -24.01 -15.09 -10.39
N PRO A 151 -24.13 -15.82 -9.26
CA PRO A 151 -23.68 -15.30 -7.98
C PRO A 151 -22.16 -15.12 -8.00
N GLU A 152 -21.66 -14.08 -7.35
CA GLU A 152 -20.23 -13.91 -7.12
C GLU A 152 -19.65 -15.04 -6.25
N VAL A 153 -20.44 -15.52 -5.26
CA VAL A 153 -20.00 -16.57 -4.34
C VAL A 153 -21.07 -17.64 -4.16
N VAL A 154 -20.67 -18.91 -4.15
CA VAL A 154 -21.54 -20.06 -3.84
C VAL A 154 -21.01 -20.81 -2.60
N CYS A 155 -21.86 -20.94 -1.59
CA CYS A 155 -21.58 -21.66 -0.34
C CYS A 155 -22.43 -22.94 -0.26
N HIS A 156 -21.80 -24.11 -0.24
CA HIS A 156 -22.47 -25.41 -0.13
C HIS A 156 -22.48 -25.93 1.31
N THR A 157 -23.32 -25.36 2.17
CA THR A 157 -23.25 -25.57 3.64
C THR A 157 -23.61 -26.98 4.12
N GLN A 158 -23.99 -27.90 3.22
CA GLN A 158 -24.10 -29.33 3.51
C GLN A 158 -22.75 -30.06 3.46
N ALA A 159 -21.77 -29.48 2.77
CA ALA A 159 -20.43 -30.03 2.57
C ALA A 159 -19.32 -29.10 3.10
N GLU A 160 -19.65 -27.83 3.35
CA GLU A 160 -18.73 -26.80 3.82
C GLU A 160 -19.02 -26.44 5.28
N THR A 161 -17.94 -26.22 6.03
CA THR A 161 -17.97 -25.55 7.33
C THR A 161 -18.32 -24.07 7.19
N VAL A 162 -18.62 -23.42 8.33
CA VAL A 162 -18.87 -21.97 8.37
C VAL A 162 -17.63 -21.20 7.90
N ASP A 163 -16.44 -21.60 8.37
CA ASP A 163 -15.17 -20.94 8.02
C ASP A 163 -14.83 -21.07 6.54
N GLU A 164 -15.07 -22.24 5.92
CA GLU A 164 -14.86 -22.42 4.48
C GLU A 164 -15.79 -21.53 3.63
N SER A 165 -17.06 -21.45 4.03
CA SER A 165 -18.05 -20.59 3.36
C SER A 165 -17.71 -19.10 3.54
N MET A 166 -17.42 -18.68 4.77
CA MET A 166 -16.99 -17.31 5.09
C MET A 166 -15.71 -16.94 4.33
N GLY A 167 -14.73 -17.85 4.27
CA GLY A 167 -13.47 -17.63 3.56
C GLY A 167 -13.63 -17.35 2.07
N LYS A 168 -14.64 -17.95 1.41
CA LYS A 168 -14.98 -17.61 0.02
C LYS A 168 -15.51 -16.19 -0.12
N VAL A 169 -16.40 -15.78 0.79
CA VAL A 169 -16.96 -14.42 0.81
C VAL A 169 -15.87 -13.38 1.05
N LEU A 170 -14.96 -13.65 2.00
CA LEU A 170 -13.82 -12.79 2.27
C LEU A 170 -12.92 -12.65 1.05
N ARG A 171 -12.52 -13.74 0.39
CA ARG A 171 -11.67 -13.67 -0.81
C ARG A 171 -12.27 -12.81 -1.92
N GLU A 172 -13.59 -12.87 -2.10
CA GLU A 172 -14.28 -12.03 -3.09
C GLU A 172 -14.25 -10.55 -2.67
N LEU A 173 -14.49 -10.24 -1.40
CA LEU A 173 -14.38 -8.88 -0.86
C LEU A 173 -12.95 -8.33 -0.98
N GLU A 174 -11.94 -9.17 -0.78
CA GLU A 174 -10.52 -8.83 -0.94
C GLU A 174 -10.17 -8.55 -2.39
N ALA A 175 -10.58 -9.44 -3.32
CA ALA A 175 -10.31 -9.30 -4.75
C ALA A 175 -10.91 -8.02 -5.34
N ARG A 176 -12.03 -7.55 -4.79
CA ARG A 176 -12.69 -6.29 -5.16
C ARG A 176 -12.16 -5.06 -4.42
N GLY A 177 -11.25 -5.24 -3.47
CA GLY A 177 -10.72 -4.17 -2.63
C GLY A 177 -11.76 -3.57 -1.66
N CYS A 178 -12.84 -4.31 -1.37
CA CYS A 178 -13.87 -3.90 -0.40
C CYS A 178 -13.35 -3.98 1.03
N VAL A 179 -12.46 -4.94 1.31
CA VAL A 179 -11.88 -5.18 2.63
C VAL A 179 -10.36 -5.38 2.52
N PRO A 180 -9.58 -5.05 3.56
CA PRO A 180 -8.17 -5.40 3.57
C PRO A 180 -8.02 -6.92 3.47
N SER A 181 -7.11 -7.38 2.60
CA SER A 181 -6.78 -8.80 2.58
C SER A 181 -6.13 -9.23 3.88
N GLU A 182 -6.32 -10.50 4.25
CA GLU A 182 -5.55 -11.09 5.35
C GLU A 182 -4.05 -10.91 5.06
N GLU A 183 -3.68 -10.94 3.77
CA GLU A 183 -2.35 -10.58 3.30
C GLU A 183 -1.95 -9.11 3.52
N GLY A 184 -2.89 -8.18 3.37
CA GLY A 184 -2.71 -6.74 3.61
C GLY A 184 -2.59 -6.38 5.09
N LEU A 185 -3.01 -7.27 5.99
CA LEU A 185 -2.75 -7.21 7.42
C LEU A 185 -1.43 -7.92 7.81
N LEU A 186 -0.73 -8.58 6.88
CA LEU A 186 0.50 -9.30 7.19
C LEU A 186 1.61 -8.33 7.54
N GLY A 187 1.96 -8.32 8.80
CA GLY A 187 3.10 -7.59 9.31
C GLY A 187 2.73 -6.84 10.58
N PRO A 188 3.72 -6.38 11.34
CA PRO A 188 3.48 -5.76 12.64
C PRO A 188 2.81 -4.38 12.57
N ILE A 189 2.53 -3.89 11.37
CA ILE A 189 1.93 -2.59 11.10
C ILE A 189 1.06 -2.65 9.84
N ALA A 190 -0.10 -2.00 9.89
CA ALA A 190 -0.96 -1.84 8.73
C ALA A 190 -0.25 -1.00 7.63
N PRO A 191 -0.40 -1.35 6.35
CA PRO A 191 0.08 -0.51 5.25
C PRO A 191 -0.52 0.90 5.29
N HIS A 192 0.11 1.83 4.59
CA HIS A 192 -0.41 3.19 4.47
C HIS A 192 -1.71 3.19 3.66
N GLY A 193 -2.76 3.79 4.22
CA GLY A 193 -4.12 3.68 3.68
C GLY A 193 -4.86 2.38 4.02
N GLY A 194 -4.24 1.48 4.81
CA GLY A 194 -4.89 0.30 5.41
C GLY A 194 -4.71 -1.01 4.65
N PHE A 195 -4.22 -0.98 3.41
CA PHE A 195 -3.99 -2.18 2.59
C PHE A 195 -2.84 -1.96 1.60
N LEU A 196 -2.21 -3.05 1.17
CA LEU A 196 -1.25 -3.00 0.06
C LEU A 196 -2.01 -3.06 -1.25
N VAL A 197 -1.78 -2.06 -2.09
CA VAL A 197 -2.19 -2.06 -3.49
C VAL A 197 -1.37 -3.08 -4.26
N ASP A 198 -2.00 -3.78 -5.20
CA ASP A 198 -1.34 -4.59 -6.22
C ASP A 198 -1.83 -4.17 -7.58
N ARG A 199 -0.92 -3.70 -8.44
CA ARG A 199 -1.21 -3.31 -9.82
C ARG A 199 -0.44 -4.15 -10.84
N LEU A 200 0.14 -5.26 -10.43
CA LEU A 200 0.76 -6.20 -11.38
C LEU A 200 -0.33 -6.90 -12.18
N ALA A 201 -0.12 -7.03 -13.49
CA ALA A 201 -0.98 -7.89 -14.30
C ALA A 201 -0.82 -9.36 -13.85
N PRO A 202 -1.92 -10.14 -13.82
CA PRO A 202 -1.83 -11.58 -13.66
C PRO A 202 -0.88 -12.18 -14.71
N ALA A 203 0.02 -13.06 -14.28
CA ALA A 203 1.10 -13.58 -15.12
C ALA A 203 0.58 -14.27 -16.40
N ASP A 204 -0.59 -14.89 -16.33
CA ASP A 204 -1.29 -15.55 -17.43
C ASP A 204 -1.98 -14.59 -18.40
N GLN A 205 -2.14 -13.31 -18.03
CA GLN A 205 -2.75 -12.27 -18.86
C GLN A 205 -1.74 -11.30 -19.48
N VAL A 206 -0.47 -11.31 -19.05
CA VAL A 206 0.55 -10.34 -19.49
C VAL A 206 0.68 -10.27 -21.02
N GLU A 207 0.80 -11.42 -21.70
CA GLU A 207 0.95 -11.48 -23.17
C GLU A 207 -0.27 -10.89 -23.91
N VAL A 208 -1.48 -11.19 -23.42
CA VAL A 208 -2.72 -10.66 -24.00
C VAL A 208 -2.79 -9.15 -23.82
N LEU A 209 -2.52 -8.67 -22.60
CA LEU A 209 -2.55 -7.24 -22.28
C LEU A 209 -1.45 -6.46 -23.02
N LEU A 210 -0.27 -7.05 -23.26
CA LEU A 210 0.77 -6.46 -24.09
C LEU A 210 0.34 -6.30 -25.55
N ALA A 211 -0.34 -7.32 -26.11
CA ALA A 211 -0.85 -7.26 -27.48
C ALA A 211 -1.95 -6.18 -27.62
N GLU A 212 -2.85 -6.07 -26.65
CA GLU A 212 -3.85 -4.99 -26.60
C GLU A 212 -3.20 -3.61 -26.45
N ALA A 213 -2.20 -3.49 -25.58
CA ALA A 213 -1.51 -2.24 -25.31
C ALA A 213 -0.70 -1.71 -26.50
N ALA A 214 -0.29 -2.58 -27.44
CA ALA A 214 0.46 -2.19 -28.63
C ALA A 214 -0.28 -1.20 -29.55
N GLY A 215 -1.62 -1.22 -29.53
CA GLY A 215 -2.47 -0.30 -30.30
C GLY A 215 -2.79 1.02 -29.61
N LEU A 216 -2.40 1.18 -28.34
CA LEU A 216 -2.75 2.36 -27.54
C LEU A 216 -1.84 3.57 -27.83
N PRO A 217 -2.32 4.81 -27.58
CA PRO A 217 -1.45 5.97 -27.48
C PRO A 217 -0.30 5.71 -26.51
N ARG A 218 0.90 6.19 -26.86
CA ARG A 218 2.13 5.88 -26.12
C ARG A 218 2.62 7.10 -25.35
N ILE A 219 2.86 6.91 -24.06
CA ILE A 219 3.53 7.88 -23.17
C ILE A 219 4.93 7.33 -22.89
N VAL A 220 5.98 8.12 -23.14
CA VAL A 220 7.36 7.70 -22.89
C VAL A 220 7.72 8.01 -21.44
N ALA A 221 8.00 6.98 -20.66
CA ALA A 221 8.46 7.11 -19.29
C ALA A 221 9.91 7.59 -19.25
N ASN A 222 10.15 8.65 -18.49
CA ASN A 222 11.49 8.93 -18.00
C ASN A 222 11.89 7.88 -16.93
N PRO A 223 13.18 7.80 -16.53
CA PRO A 223 13.64 6.79 -15.57
C PRO A 223 12.90 6.82 -14.22
N VAL A 224 12.51 8.01 -13.75
CA VAL A 224 11.73 8.17 -12.52
C VAL A 224 10.33 7.58 -12.67
N ILE A 225 9.63 7.88 -13.76
CA ILE A 225 8.31 7.31 -14.07
C ILE A 225 8.40 5.78 -14.14
N ALA A 226 9.44 5.23 -14.79
CA ALA A 226 9.64 3.79 -14.88
C ALA A 226 9.81 3.14 -13.50
N ARG A 227 10.52 3.78 -12.57
CA ARG A 227 10.62 3.29 -11.17
C ARG A 227 9.34 3.49 -10.39
N ASP A 228 8.60 4.56 -10.62
CA ASP A 228 7.33 4.80 -9.95
C ASP A 228 6.26 3.79 -10.37
N ILE A 229 6.26 3.33 -11.64
CA ILE A 229 5.43 2.22 -12.11
C ILE A 229 5.66 0.96 -11.27
N GLU A 230 6.94 0.58 -11.06
CA GLU A 230 7.31 -0.57 -10.24
C GLU A 230 6.82 -0.38 -8.79
N MET A 231 7.07 0.79 -8.20
CA MET A 231 6.73 1.09 -6.81
C MET A 231 5.21 1.11 -6.55
N ILE A 232 4.41 1.58 -7.52
CA ILE A 232 2.94 1.46 -7.50
C ILE A 232 2.53 0.00 -7.67
N GLY A 233 3.12 -0.69 -8.66
CA GLY A 233 2.87 -2.08 -9.01
C GLY A 233 2.87 -3.01 -7.80
N VAL A 234 3.94 -2.93 -7.01
CA VAL A 234 4.18 -3.82 -5.86
C VAL A 234 3.56 -3.33 -4.55
N GLY A 235 2.86 -2.18 -4.57
CA GLY A 235 2.25 -1.60 -3.38
C GLY A 235 3.20 -0.85 -2.46
N ALA A 236 4.44 -0.57 -2.87
CA ALA A 236 5.35 0.24 -2.07
C ALA A 236 4.86 1.71 -1.95
N PHE A 237 4.10 2.18 -2.94
CA PHE A 237 3.40 3.47 -2.94
C PHE A 237 1.92 3.39 -2.51
N SER A 238 1.50 2.32 -1.83
CA SER A 238 0.13 2.24 -1.29
C SER A 238 -0.20 3.48 -0.44
N PRO A 239 -1.41 4.06 -0.60
CA PRO A 239 -2.59 3.51 -1.28
C PRO A 239 -2.76 3.93 -2.76
N LEU A 240 -1.73 4.46 -3.41
CA LEU A 240 -1.83 4.86 -4.82
C LEU A 240 -2.05 3.63 -5.72
N THR A 241 -3.06 3.70 -6.58
CA THR A 241 -3.36 2.69 -7.62
C THR A 241 -2.79 3.05 -8.99
N GLY A 242 -2.12 4.20 -9.09
CA GLY A 242 -1.56 4.76 -10.30
C GLY A 242 -1.01 6.16 -10.08
N PHE A 243 -0.82 6.91 -11.16
CA PHE A 243 -0.35 8.29 -11.10
C PHE A 243 -1.46 9.22 -10.62
N MET A 244 -1.08 10.25 -9.86
CA MET A 244 -2.04 11.15 -9.22
C MET A 244 -2.89 11.91 -10.24
N GLY A 245 -4.21 11.89 -10.05
CA GLY A 245 -5.13 12.83 -10.70
C GLY A 245 -4.98 14.24 -10.14
N GLU A 246 -5.67 15.21 -10.73
CA GLU A 246 -5.45 16.63 -10.44
C GLU A 246 -5.70 16.97 -8.97
N ALA A 247 -6.77 16.43 -8.39
CA ALA A 247 -7.15 16.68 -7.00
C ALA A 247 -6.09 16.20 -6.01
N ASP A 248 -5.57 14.97 -6.17
CA ASP A 248 -4.51 14.44 -5.31
C ASP A 248 -3.20 15.19 -5.52
N TYR A 249 -2.85 15.52 -6.77
CA TYR A 249 -1.66 16.32 -7.08
C TYR A 249 -1.69 17.68 -6.37
N GLN A 250 -2.78 18.45 -6.54
CA GLN A 250 -2.90 19.78 -5.94
C GLN A 250 -2.85 19.69 -4.41
N ALA A 251 -3.58 18.74 -3.81
CA ALA A 251 -3.59 18.54 -2.37
C ALA A 251 -2.20 18.20 -1.81
N VAL A 252 -1.43 17.35 -2.51
CA VAL A 252 -0.08 16.97 -2.09
C VAL A 252 0.87 18.16 -2.16
N VAL A 253 0.82 18.94 -3.25
CA VAL A 253 1.64 20.14 -3.41
C VAL A 253 1.30 21.19 -2.35
N GLU A 254 0.02 21.38 -2.04
CA GLU A 254 -0.43 22.44 -1.14
C GLU A 254 -0.31 22.09 0.34
N THR A 255 -0.62 20.84 0.70
CA THR A 255 -0.82 20.45 2.10
C THR A 255 0.03 19.26 2.52
N GLY A 256 0.74 18.60 1.60
CA GLY A 256 1.44 17.36 1.87
C GLY A 256 0.49 16.22 2.29
N ARG A 257 -0.72 16.20 1.71
CA ARG A 257 -1.75 15.17 1.93
C ARG A 257 -2.41 14.83 0.59
N LEU A 258 -2.85 13.59 0.43
CA LEU A 258 -3.79 13.22 -0.63
C LEU A 258 -5.09 14.01 -0.47
N ALA A 259 -5.91 14.12 -1.52
CA ALA A 259 -7.17 14.90 -1.50
C ALA A 259 -8.15 14.45 -0.40
N LYS A 260 -8.01 13.21 0.08
CA LYS A 260 -8.82 12.64 1.16
C LYS A 260 -8.17 12.74 2.55
N GLY A 261 -7.13 13.55 2.68
CA GLY A 261 -6.49 13.92 3.95
C GLY A 261 -5.34 13.04 4.40
N LEU A 262 -5.11 11.89 3.77
CA LEU A 262 -4.02 10.97 4.17
C LEU A 262 -2.64 11.60 3.91
N PRO A 263 -1.69 11.60 4.87
CA PRO A 263 -0.37 12.18 4.68
C PRO A 263 0.35 11.61 3.44
N TRP A 264 0.86 12.50 2.59
CA TRP A 264 1.65 12.16 1.40
C TRP A 264 2.33 13.42 0.87
N THR A 265 3.67 13.45 0.87
CA THR A 265 4.43 14.72 0.79
C THR A 265 5.15 14.98 -0.53
N VAL A 266 5.17 14.01 -1.45
CA VAL A 266 5.87 14.11 -2.73
C VAL A 266 4.94 13.66 -3.86
N PRO A 267 4.61 14.50 -4.85
CA PRO A 267 3.75 14.11 -5.96
C PRO A 267 4.33 12.93 -6.76
N ILE A 268 3.46 11.98 -7.12
CA ILE A 268 3.77 10.87 -8.04
C ILE A 268 3.01 11.10 -9.34
N THR A 269 3.72 11.62 -10.34
CA THR A 269 3.13 12.17 -11.56
C THR A 269 3.69 11.47 -12.80
N CYS A 270 2.89 11.39 -13.85
CA CYS A 270 3.32 10.95 -15.17
C CYS A 270 3.16 12.12 -16.13
N ASP A 271 4.27 12.59 -16.69
CA ASP A 271 4.24 13.68 -17.66
C ASP A 271 3.79 13.13 -19.03
N LEU A 272 2.87 13.85 -19.68
CA LEU A 272 2.27 13.39 -20.94
C LEU A 272 3.24 13.47 -22.12
N GLY A 273 4.34 14.23 -21.98
CA GLY A 273 5.26 14.52 -23.07
C GLY A 273 4.53 15.05 -24.31
N GLN A 274 4.69 14.33 -25.42
CA GLN A 274 4.04 14.62 -26.71
C GLN A 274 2.84 13.71 -27.01
N ALA A 275 2.47 12.81 -26.08
CA ALA A 275 1.38 11.88 -26.27
C ALA A 275 0.04 12.61 -26.39
N LYS A 276 -0.87 12.05 -27.19
CA LYS A 276 -2.25 12.54 -27.32
C LYS A 276 -3.18 11.57 -26.63
N VAL A 277 -3.60 11.93 -25.42
CA VAL A 277 -4.50 11.13 -24.58
C VAL A 277 -5.54 12.08 -23.97
N GLU A 278 -6.77 11.61 -23.85
CA GLU A 278 -7.89 12.36 -23.30
C GLU A 278 -8.41 11.67 -22.03
N THR A 279 -9.07 12.44 -21.17
CA THR A 279 -9.77 11.91 -20.00
C THR A 279 -10.78 10.84 -20.40
N GLY A 280 -10.81 9.72 -19.67
CA GLY A 280 -11.62 8.53 -19.98
C GLY A 280 -10.97 7.59 -20.99
N GLY A 281 -9.84 7.96 -21.58
CA GLY A 281 -9.07 7.12 -22.50
C GLY A 281 -8.15 6.12 -21.79
N LYS A 282 -7.42 5.35 -22.60
CA LYS A 282 -6.38 4.41 -22.14
C LYS A 282 -5.09 4.65 -22.92
N ALA A 283 -3.93 4.52 -22.27
CA ALA A 283 -2.63 4.68 -22.90
C ALA A 283 -1.64 3.60 -22.43
N ALA A 284 -0.66 3.29 -23.28
CA ALA A 284 0.50 2.49 -22.91
C ALA A 284 1.65 3.40 -22.46
N ILE A 285 2.25 3.09 -21.31
CA ILE A 285 3.47 3.74 -20.84
C ILE A 285 4.65 2.87 -21.23
N VAL A 286 5.62 3.45 -21.93
CA VAL A 286 6.75 2.73 -22.55
C VAL A 286 8.09 3.29 -22.10
N ASP A 287 9.13 2.47 -22.07
CA ASP A 287 10.50 2.96 -21.90
C ASP A 287 11.06 3.61 -23.18
N ASP A 288 12.29 4.09 -23.12
CA ASP A 288 13.03 4.69 -24.24
C ASP A 288 13.33 3.71 -25.38
N ALA A 289 13.51 2.42 -25.06
CA ALA A 289 13.63 1.33 -26.02
C ALA A 289 12.28 0.94 -26.66
N GLY A 290 11.18 1.52 -26.19
CA GLY A 290 9.84 1.30 -26.71
C GLY A 290 9.15 0.04 -26.17
N ASN A 291 9.67 -0.57 -25.11
CA ASN A 291 9.00 -1.65 -24.40
C ASN A 291 7.84 -1.11 -23.58
N ILE A 292 6.71 -1.82 -23.59
CA ILE A 292 5.54 -1.48 -22.77
C ILE A 292 5.80 -1.90 -21.32
N LEU A 293 5.77 -0.92 -20.42
CA LEU A 293 5.94 -1.10 -18.98
C LEU A 293 4.60 -1.32 -18.29
N ALA A 294 3.61 -0.50 -18.63
CA ALA A 294 2.28 -0.51 -18.03
C ALA A 294 1.22 0.06 -18.99
N THR A 295 -0.05 -0.17 -18.70
CA THR A 295 -1.15 0.64 -19.23
C THR A 295 -1.68 1.59 -18.17
N ILE A 296 -2.23 2.73 -18.56
CA ILE A 296 -2.94 3.66 -17.68
C ILE A 296 -4.37 3.87 -18.18
N ASP A 297 -5.35 3.71 -17.29
CA ASP A 297 -6.74 4.10 -17.48
C ASP A 297 -6.89 5.54 -16.99
N VAL A 298 -7.05 6.48 -17.91
CA VAL A 298 -6.87 7.91 -17.65
C VAL A 298 -8.11 8.52 -17.04
N THR A 299 -7.99 9.05 -15.84
CA THR A 299 -9.05 9.79 -15.14
C THR A 299 -8.88 11.30 -15.29
N ASP A 300 -7.65 11.77 -15.48
CA ASP A 300 -7.32 13.19 -15.49
C ASP A 300 -6.22 13.49 -16.51
N VAL A 301 -6.39 14.56 -17.28
CA VAL A 301 -5.32 15.22 -18.04
C VAL A 301 -5.33 16.69 -17.63
N PHE A 302 -4.27 17.15 -16.97
CA PHE A 302 -4.25 18.46 -16.33
C PHE A 302 -2.89 19.13 -16.44
N ARG A 303 -2.81 20.42 -16.09
CA ARG A 303 -1.55 21.17 -16.12
C ARG A 303 -1.01 21.40 -14.72
N ARG A 304 0.27 21.09 -14.51
CA ARG A 304 0.99 21.53 -13.31
C ARG A 304 1.52 22.96 -13.45
N ASP A 305 1.66 23.61 -12.31
CA ASP A 305 2.52 24.78 -12.13
C ASP A 305 3.87 24.31 -11.57
N ALA A 306 4.84 24.14 -12.46
CA ALA A 306 6.18 23.66 -12.13
C ALA A 306 6.91 24.55 -11.09
N GLN A 307 6.73 25.86 -11.15
CA GLN A 307 7.40 26.78 -10.23
C GLN A 307 6.79 26.69 -8.83
N ARG A 308 5.45 26.57 -8.76
CA ARG A 308 4.74 26.32 -7.51
C ARG A 308 5.10 24.97 -6.91
N GLU A 309 5.11 23.91 -7.71
CA GLU A 309 5.50 22.57 -7.26
C GLU A 309 6.94 22.59 -6.72
N ALA A 310 7.87 23.22 -7.44
CA ALA A 310 9.26 23.34 -7.02
C ALA A 310 9.37 24.04 -5.64
N ALA A 311 8.72 25.20 -5.49
CA ALA A 311 8.73 25.96 -4.26
C ALA A 311 8.13 25.19 -3.07
N GLN A 312 7.02 24.45 -3.26
CA GLN A 312 6.34 23.77 -2.16
C GLN A 312 6.98 22.42 -1.80
N VAL A 313 7.49 21.68 -2.78
CA VAL A 313 8.06 20.35 -2.56
C VAL A 313 9.53 20.42 -2.16
N TYR A 314 10.33 21.27 -2.82
CA TYR A 314 11.77 21.37 -2.60
C TYR A 314 12.20 22.61 -1.79
N ARG A 315 11.25 23.47 -1.39
CA ARG A 315 11.52 24.74 -0.67
C ARG A 315 12.45 25.70 -1.42
N THR A 316 12.60 25.49 -2.73
CA THR A 316 13.43 26.30 -3.62
C THR A 316 12.92 26.21 -5.05
N THR A 317 13.16 27.24 -5.84
CA THR A 317 12.90 27.26 -7.29
C THR A 317 14.19 27.26 -8.11
N ASP A 318 15.33 27.08 -7.45
CA ASP A 318 16.66 27.05 -8.05
C ASP A 318 16.85 25.81 -8.93
N ALA A 319 17.11 26.02 -10.21
CA ALA A 319 17.33 24.96 -11.19
C ALA A 319 18.62 24.15 -10.95
N ALA A 320 19.52 24.60 -10.07
CA ALA A 320 20.65 23.77 -9.62
C ALA A 320 20.24 22.65 -8.66
N HIS A 321 19.07 22.74 -8.02
CA HIS A 321 18.53 21.65 -7.21
C HIS A 321 18.07 20.51 -8.14
N PRO A 322 18.55 19.25 -7.96
CA PRO A 322 18.30 18.16 -8.90
C PRO A 322 16.80 17.84 -9.09
N GLY A 323 16.03 17.88 -8.00
CA GLY A 323 14.58 17.69 -8.07
C GLY A 323 13.84 18.82 -8.81
N VAL A 324 14.33 20.06 -8.75
CA VAL A 324 13.74 21.21 -9.44
C VAL A 324 14.12 21.18 -10.92
N ALA A 325 15.39 20.89 -11.23
CA ALA A 325 15.88 20.70 -12.59
C ALA A 325 15.03 19.68 -13.36
N ARG A 326 14.68 18.57 -12.70
CA ARG A 326 13.81 17.53 -13.26
C ARG A 326 12.41 18.06 -13.60
N ILE A 327 11.74 18.71 -12.65
CA ILE A 327 10.41 19.30 -12.89
C ILE A 327 10.46 20.29 -14.07
N TYR A 328 11.52 21.11 -14.17
CA TYR A 328 11.62 22.08 -15.25
C TYR A 328 11.95 21.45 -16.63
N ALA A 329 12.50 20.23 -16.66
CA ALA A 329 12.80 19.50 -17.89
C ALA A 329 11.60 18.71 -18.43
N GLU A 330 10.69 18.30 -17.55
CA GLU A 330 9.50 17.50 -17.86
C GLU A 330 8.33 18.37 -18.40
N SER A 331 7.36 17.74 -19.09
CA SER A 331 6.16 18.44 -19.57
C SER A 331 5.28 18.95 -18.41
N ASN A 332 4.69 20.14 -18.57
CA ASN A 332 3.71 20.66 -17.62
C ASN A 332 2.32 20.05 -17.79
N THR A 333 2.07 19.24 -18.82
CA THR A 333 0.83 18.48 -18.95
C THR A 333 1.05 17.11 -18.33
N LEU A 334 0.26 16.78 -17.32
CA LEU A 334 0.33 15.53 -16.58
C LEU A 334 -0.89 14.67 -16.89
N VAL A 335 -0.73 13.35 -16.68
CA VAL A 335 -1.81 12.38 -16.77
C VAL A 335 -1.93 11.61 -15.45
N GLY A 336 -3.16 11.54 -14.95
CA GLY A 336 -3.54 10.79 -13.74
C GLY A 336 -4.48 9.64 -14.08
N GLY A 337 -4.41 8.57 -13.31
CA GLY A 337 -5.20 7.37 -13.55
C GLY A 337 -4.60 6.11 -12.95
N SER A 338 -5.38 5.05 -12.85
CA SER A 338 -4.90 3.76 -12.38
C SER A 338 -4.04 3.08 -13.43
N ILE A 339 -2.96 2.42 -13.00
CA ILE A 339 -2.07 1.70 -13.92
C ILE A 339 -2.23 0.19 -13.82
N THR A 340 -1.88 -0.56 -14.86
CA THR A 340 -1.68 -2.01 -14.79
C THR A 340 -0.28 -2.30 -15.30
N VAL A 341 0.59 -2.83 -14.44
CA VAL A 341 2.01 -3.09 -14.73
C VAL A 341 2.13 -4.39 -15.50
N LEU A 342 2.68 -4.30 -16.71
CA LEU A 342 2.86 -5.42 -17.64
C LEU A 342 4.29 -5.94 -17.65
N ARG A 343 5.26 -5.10 -17.29
CA ARG A 343 6.68 -5.46 -17.24
C ARG A 343 7.32 -4.92 -15.96
N ARG A 344 7.96 -5.82 -15.21
CA ARG A 344 8.76 -5.50 -14.03
C ARG A 344 10.11 -4.94 -14.47
N CYS A 345 10.71 -4.11 -13.63
CA CYS A 345 12.05 -3.62 -13.89
C CYS A 345 13.11 -4.74 -13.82
N ASP A 346 14.24 -4.54 -14.50
CA ASP A 346 15.39 -5.43 -14.36
C ASP A 346 15.92 -5.36 -12.92
N ARG A 347 16.09 -6.54 -12.33
CA ARG A 347 16.53 -6.73 -10.95
C ARG A 347 18.04 -6.97 -10.85
N SER A 348 18.71 -7.20 -11.98
CA SER A 348 20.16 -7.40 -12.04
C SER A 348 20.92 -6.14 -11.60
N PRO A 349 22.05 -6.28 -10.87
CA PRO A 349 22.65 -7.51 -10.34
C PRO A 349 22.19 -7.85 -8.90
N PHE A 350 21.07 -7.30 -8.44
CA PHE A 350 20.64 -7.32 -7.04
C PHE A 350 19.46 -8.27 -6.77
N GLU A 351 19.26 -9.29 -7.59
CA GLU A 351 18.12 -10.22 -7.49
C GLU A 351 18.00 -10.83 -6.09
N ALA A 352 19.12 -11.20 -5.48
CA ALA A 352 19.17 -11.81 -4.14
C ALA A 352 18.81 -10.83 -3.01
N ASN A 353 18.98 -9.52 -3.24
CA ASN A 353 18.66 -8.47 -2.29
C ASN A 353 17.34 -7.78 -2.62
N TRP A 354 16.65 -8.16 -3.69
CA TRP A 354 15.33 -7.64 -4.00
C TRP A 354 14.29 -8.25 -3.07
N ALA A 355 13.33 -7.44 -2.63
CA ALA A 355 12.10 -7.94 -2.01
C ALA A 355 11.00 -6.91 -2.17
N ASP A 356 9.84 -7.34 -2.64
CA ASP A 356 8.61 -6.57 -2.68
C ASP A 356 8.02 -6.42 -1.25
N PRO A 357 7.14 -5.43 -1.00
CA PRO A 357 6.53 -5.23 0.33
C PRO A 357 5.89 -6.47 0.95
N ARG A 358 5.26 -7.32 0.13
CA ARG A 358 4.67 -8.59 0.59
C ARG A 358 5.75 -9.57 1.09
N GLU A 359 6.89 -9.64 0.40
CA GLU A 359 7.99 -10.56 0.71
C GLU A 359 8.73 -10.15 1.99
N THR A 360 8.95 -8.84 2.21
CA THR A 360 9.55 -8.35 3.46
C THR A 360 8.64 -8.60 4.66
N ARG A 361 7.33 -8.35 4.50
CA ARG A 361 6.32 -8.64 5.53
C ARG A 361 6.27 -10.13 5.89
N ALA A 362 6.30 -11.01 4.88
CA ALA A 362 6.38 -12.45 5.10
C ALA A 362 7.67 -12.83 5.86
N THR A 363 8.81 -12.28 5.45
CA THR A 363 10.10 -12.50 6.12
C THR A 363 10.06 -12.08 7.59
N PHE A 364 9.49 -10.92 7.91
CA PHE A 364 9.39 -10.46 9.30
C PHE A 364 8.53 -11.39 10.16
N ARG A 365 7.42 -11.89 9.60
CA ARG A 365 6.55 -12.87 10.28
C ARG A 365 7.27 -14.19 10.53
N GLU A 366 7.94 -14.73 9.51
CA GLU A 366 8.71 -15.98 9.62
C GLU A 366 9.80 -15.89 10.70
N ARG A 367 10.42 -14.72 10.84
CA ARG A 367 11.40 -14.43 11.90
C ARG A 367 10.77 -14.09 13.26
N GLY A 368 9.45 -13.99 13.34
CA GLY A 368 8.73 -13.59 14.55
C GLY A 368 8.98 -12.15 15.00
N TRP A 369 9.47 -11.27 14.10
CA TRP A 369 9.77 -9.88 14.42
C TRP A 369 8.49 -9.05 14.55
N LYS A 370 8.34 -8.32 15.66
CA LYS A 370 7.20 -7.44 15.92
C LYS A 370 7.58 -5.97 15.82
N ARG A 371 8.81 -5.61 16.18
CA ARG A 371 9.34 -4.26 16.02
C ARG A 371 10.49 -4.30 15.02
N ILE A 372 10.29 -3.68 13.88
CA ILE A 372 11.28 -3.58 12.82
C ILE A 372 11.58 -2.12 12.61
N VAL A 373 12.86 -1.77 12.65
CA VAL A 373 13.35 -0.44 12.29
C VAL A 373 13.95 -0.46 10.90
N ALA A 374 13.59 0.50 10.07
CA ALA A 374 14.23 0.71 8.78
C ALA A 374 15.32 1.79 8.82
N PHE A 375 16.39 1.54 8.08
CA PHE A 375 17.44 2.50 7.78
C PHE A 375 17.52 2.75 6.27
N GLN A 376 17.09 3.93 5.84
CA GLN A 376 17.29 4.44 4.48
C GLN A 376 18.75 4.83 4.30
N THR A 377 19.36 4.45 3.17
CA THR A 377 20.65 5.02 2.79
C THR A 377 20.85 5.06 1.27
N ARG A 378 21.68 5.99 0.82
CA ARG A 378 22.26 6.02 -0.54
C ARG A 378 23.78 6.04 -0.52
N ASN A 379 24.38 6.02 0.68
CA ASN A 379 25.81 6.16 0.94
C ASN A 379 26.32 4.91 1.67
N PRO A 380 27.63 4.60 1.59
CA PRO A 380 28.24 3.63 2.50
C PRO A 380 27.95 3.95 3.97
N ILE A 381 27.78 2.92 4.79
CA ILE A 381 27.52 3.07 6.23
C ILE A 381 28.87 3.26 6.94
N HIS A 382 29.10 4.46 7.45
CA HIS A 382 30.24 4.79 8.32
C HIS A 382 29.86 4.66 9.80
N ARG A 383 30.80 4.86 10.73
CA ARG A 383 30.64 4.59 12.18
C ARG A 383 29.46 5.32 12.81
N ALA A 384 29.17 6.55 12.40
CA ALA A 384 27.97 7.26 12.86
C ALA A 384 26.65 6.59 12.41
N HIS A 385 26.54 6.14 11.16
CA HIS A 385 25.37 5.38 10.70
C HIS A 385 25.25 4.02 11.41
N GLU A 386 26.38 3.33 11.62
CA GLU A 386 26.42 2.08 12.42
C GLU A 386 25.90 2.31 13.84
N TYR A 387 26.32 3.39 14.50
CA TYR A 387 25.87 3.76 15.85
C TYR A 387 24.36 3.97 15.91
N LEU A 388 23.79 4.74 14.97
CA LEU A 388 22.34 4.97 14.87
C LEU A 388 21.57 3.65 14.76
N GLN A 389 22.02 2.77 13.85
CA GLN A 389 21.41 1.47 13.63
C GLN A 389 21.46 0.58 14.87
N LYS A 390 22.60 0.54 15.57
CA LYS A 390 22.76 -0.25 16.80
C LYS A 390 21.88 0.28 17.93
N CYS A 391 21.85 1.58 18.16
CA CYS A 391 20.96 2.18 19.16
C CYS A 391 19.48 1.88 18.87
N ALA A 392 19.07 1.94 17.60
CA ALA A 392 17.69 1.63 17.23
C ALA A 392 17.35 0.14 17.41
N LEU A 393 18.30 -0.75 17.12
CA LEU A 393 18.14 -2.20 17.26
C LEU A 393 17.94 -2.63 18.71
N GLU A 394 18.46 -1.91 19.70
CA GLU A 394 18.18 -2.19 21.14
C GLU A 394 16.67 -2.11 21.49
N MET A 395 15.89 -1.35 20.71
CA MET A 395 14.45 -1.18 20.91
C MET A 395 13.61 -2.03 19.95
N CYS A 396 14.25 -2.74 19.03
CA CYS A 396 13.59 -3.45 17.94
C CYS A 396 14.02 -4.92 17.89
N ASP A 397 13.19 -5.77 17.28
CA ASP A 397 13.51 -7.18 17.09
C ASP A 397 14.44 -7.38 15.89
N GLY A 398 14.37 -6.47 14.90
CA GLY A 398 15.23 -6.48 13.74
C GLY A 398 15.39 -5.13 13.03
N LEU A 399 16.44 -5.04 12.23
CA LEU A 399 16.82 -3.88 11.43
C LEU A 399 16.73 -4.22 9.95
N MET A 400 15.98 -3.43 9.19
CA MET A 400 15.99 -3.46 7.74
C MET A 400 16.91 -2.36 7.20
N ILE A 401 18.08 -2.73 6.68
CA ILE A 401 18.94 -1.81 5.93
C ILE A 401 18.41 -1.80 4.50
N HIS A 402 17.92 -0.64 4.05
CA HIS A 402 17.11 -0.54 2.84
C HIS A 402 17.67 0.50 1.85
N PRO A 403 18.85 0.25 1.24
CA PRO A 403 19.51 1.18 0.35
C PRO A 403 18.74 1.45 -0.94
N ILE A 404 18.79 2.68 -1.41
CA ILE A 404 18.30 3.03 -2.75
C ILE A 404 19.30 2.57 -3.82
N VAL A 405 18.78 1.89 -4.84
CA VAL A 405 19.54 1.44 -6.03
C VAL A 405 18.98 2.00 -7.34
N GLY A 406 17.86 2.71 -7.32
CA GLY A 406 17.39 3.50 -8.47
C GLY A 406 18.28 4.72 -8.74
N ASP A 407 17.90 5.55 -9.70
CA ASP A 407 18.74 6.65 -10.17
C ASP A 407 19.17 7.59 -9.03
N THR A 408 20.48 7.79 -8.93
CA THR A 408 21.15 8.72 -8.02
C THR A 408 21.95 9.75 -8.82
N LYS A 409 22.29 10.88 -8.20
CA LYS A 409 23.17 11.89 -8.81
C LYS A 409 24.54 11.30 -9.17
N SER A 410 25.17 11.86 -10.20
CA SER A 410 26.37 11.31 -10.85
C SER A 410 27.63 11.23 -9.97
N ASP A 411 27.68 11.96 -8.86
CA ASP A 411 28.81 11.93 -7.92
C ASP A 411 28.63 10.95 -6.74
N ASP A 412 27.53 10.20 -6.70
CA ASP A 412 27.30 9.14 -5.70
C ASP A 412 28.10 7.86 -6.05
N ILE A 413 28.49 7.12 -5.01
CA ILE A 413 29.23 5.85 -5.17
C ILE A 413 28.32 4.81 -5.84
N PRO A 414 28.82 4.03 -6.84
CA PRO A 414 28.03 3.02 -7.53
C PRO A 414 27.32 2.05 -6.59
N ALA A 415 26.11 1.61 -6.97
CA ALA A 415 25.27 0.76 -6.13
C ALA A 415 25.96 -0.57 -5.75
N GLU A 416 26.66 -1.22 -6.68
CA GLU A 416 27.41 -2.45 -6.44
C GLU A 416 28.45 -2.28 -5.32
N VAL A 417 29.26 -1.21 -5.40
CA VAL A 417 30.28 -0.91 -4.37
C VAL A 417 29.62 -0.62 -3.01
N ARG A 418 28.46 0.05 -3.00
CA ARG A 418 27.71 0.31 -1.76
C ARG A 418 27.18 -0.99 -1.16
N MET A 419 26.67 -1.91 -1.97
CA MET A 419 26.21 -3.22 -1.52
C MET A 419 27.35 -4.03 -0.90
N ASP A 420 28.52 -4.09 -1.54
CA ASP A 420 29.73 -4.72 -0.99
C ASP A 420 30.10 -4.12 0.38
N CYS A 421 29.98 -2.80 0.53
CA CYS A 421 30.23 -2.13 1.82
C CYS A 421 29.22 -2.54 2.89
N TYR A 422 27.93 -2.69 2.55
CA TYR A 422 26.90 -3.09 3.49
C TYR A 422 27.10 -4.53 3.94
N GLU A 423 27.40 -5.44 3.02
CA GLU A 423 27.67 -6.84 3.35
C GLU A 423 28.91 -6.97 4.23
N ALA A 424 30.03 -6.31 3.87
CA ALA A 424 31.23 -6.29 4.69
C ALA A 424 30.96 -5.81 6.12
N LEU A 425 30.09 -4.81 6.28
CA LEU A 425 29.71 -4.31 7.61
C LEU A 425 28.82 -5.31 8.37
N ILE A 426 27.78 -5.85 7.72
CA ILE A 426 26.84 -6.78 8.35
C ILE A 426 27.57 -8.03 8.82
N ASP A 427 28.42 -8.59 7.96
CA ASP A 427 29.10 -9.86 8.16
C ASP A 427 30.04 -9.86 9.37
N ASN A 428 30.63 -8.70 9.67
CA ASN A 428 31.63 -8.55 10.72
C ASN A 428 31.10 -7.88 12.00
N TYR A 429 30.03 -7.07 11.90
CA TYR A 429 29.65 -6.16 12.99
C TYR A 429 28.17 -6.20 13.42
N PHE A 430 27.35 -7.06 12.82
CA PHE A 430 25.94 -7.25 13.18
C PHE A 430 25.58 -8.73 13.39
N PRO A 431 24.64 -9.04 14.31
CA PRO A 431 24.02 -10.36 14.37
C PRO A 431 23.14 -10.58 13.14
N ARG A 432 23.49 -11.56 12.30
CA ARG A 432 22.81 -11.80 11.00
C ARG A 432 21.33 -12.13 11.15
N ASP A 433 20.94 -12.78 12.23
CA ASP A 433 19.54 -13.11 12.56
C ASP A 433 18.70 -11.88 12.96
N ARG A 434 19.32 -10.70 13.10
CA ARG A 434 18.69 -9.42 13.46
C ARG A 434 18.70 -8.40 12.34
N VAL A 435 19.34 -8.68 11.21
CA VAL A 435 19.46 -7.72 10.10
C VAL A 435 18.85 -8.31 8.82
N LEU A 436 18.18 -7.46 8.06
CA LEU A 436 17.70 -7.74 6.71
C LEU A 436 18.21 -6.65 5.76
N LEU A 437 19.04 -7.04 4.79
CA LEU A 437 19.49 -6.16 3.72
C LEU A 437 18.62 -6.37 2.48
N ARG A 438 17.90 -5.34 2.05
CA ARG A 438 17.10 -5.36 0.81
C ARG A 438 17.25 -4.06 0.04
N VAL A 439 17.16 -4.10 -1.29
CA VAL A 439 17.28 -2.90 -2.12
C VAL A 439 15.92 -2.22 -2.33
N LEU A 440 15.93 -0.89 -2.38
CA LEU A 440 14.79 -0.05 -2.73
C LEU A 440 14.98 0.48 -4.15
N PRO A 441 14.12 0.12 -5.13
CA PRO A 441 14.36 0.46 -6.53
C PRO A 441 13.91 1.88 -6.93
N THR A 442 13.31 2.64 -6.01
CA THR A 442 12.88 4.02 -6.28
C THR A 442 14.07 4.94 -6.58
N ALA A 443 13.80 6.06 -7.25
CA ALA A 443 14.79 7.12 -7.45
C ALA A 443 14.76 8.15 -6.31
N MET A 444 15.90 8.75 -6.00
CA MET A 444 15.97 9.85 -5.02
C MET A 444 15.33 11.13 -5.59
N ARG A 445 14.53 11.84 -4.78
CA ARG A 445 13.94 13.14 -5.12
C ARG A 445 14.78 14.31 -4.63
N TYR A 446 15.58 14.07 -3.59
CA TYR A 446 16.32 15.08 -2.85
C TYR A 446 15.42 16.16 -2.25
N ALA A 447 14.20 15.80 -1.83
CA ALA A 447 13.21 16.73 -1.27
C ALA A 447 13.30 16.89 0.26
N GLY A 448 14.45 16.53 0.84
CA GLY A 448 14.77 16.74 2.25
C GLY A 448 13.64 16.33 3.19
N PRO A 449 13.05 17.27 3.95
CA PRO A 449 11.98 16.98 4.90
C PRO A 449 10.77 16.30 4.27
N LYS A 450 10.29 16.76 3.11
CA LYS A 450 9.13 16.15 2.44
C LYS A 450 9.44 14.71 2.04
N GLU A 451 10.66 14.45 1.59
CA GLU A 451 11.09 13.08 1.26
C GLU A 451 11.33 12.20 2.50
N ALA A 452 11.62 12.77 3.68
CA ALA A 452 11.72 12.00 4.92
C ALA A 452 10.39 11.33 5.32
N ILE A 453 9.27 12.07 5.23
CA ILE A 453 7.92 11.52 5.42
C ILE A 453 7.61 10.47 4.36
N PHE A 454 7.93 10.76 3.10
CA PHE A 454 7.72 9.84 1.98
C PHE A 454 8.51 8.53 2.15
N HIS A 455 9.77 8.62 2.58
CA HIS A 455 10.62 7.48 2.93
C HIS A 455 10.05 6.66 4.08
N ALA A 456 9.48 7.30 5.10
CA ALA A 456 8.83 6.61 6.21
C ALA A 456 7.56 5.87 5.76
N ILE A 457 6.71 6.49 4.93
CA ILE A 457 5.51 5.88 4.34
C ILE A 457 5.87 4.64 3.51
N MET A 458 6.88 4.72 2.65
CA MET A 458 7.35 3.54 1.90
C MET A 458 7.73 2.41 2.87
N ARG A 459 8.50 2.70 3.93
CA ARG A 459 8.95 1.69 4.88
C ARG A 459 7.82 1.09 5.70
N LYS A 460 6.79 1.89 6.01
CA LYS A 460 5.53 1.37 6.54
C LYS A 460 4.89 0.37 5.58
N ASN A 461 4.85 0.66 4.28
CA ASN A 461 4.33 -0.28 3.29
C ASN A 461 5.18 -1.57 3.23
N TYR A 462 6.50 -1.50 3.37
CA TYR A 462 7.37 -2.68 3.53
C TYR A 462 7.23 -3.41 4.87
N GLY A 463 6.41 -2.93 5.81
CA GLY A 463 6.12 -3.58 7.09
C GLY A 463 7.01 -3.15 8.26
N CYS A 464 7.79 -2.08 8.10
CA CYS A 464 8.60 -1.54 9.18
C CYS A 464 7.76 -0.69 10.14
N THR A 465 7.92 -0.93 11.44
CA THR A 465 7.22 -0.20 12.52
C THR A 465 7.93 1.08 12.94
N HIS A 466 9.25 1.15 12.74
CA HIS A 466 10.09 2.27 13.14
C HIS A 466 10.94 2.73 11.95
N PHE A 467 11.32 4.00 11.93
CA PHE A 467 12.14 4.57 10.86
C PHE A 467 13.21 5.50 11.43
N ILE A 468 14.49 5.22 11.15
CA ILE A 468 15.58 6.10 11.56
C ILE A 468 15.57 7.34 10.69
N VAL A 469 15.51 8.51 11.34
CA VAL A 469 15.72 9.80 10.70
C VAL A 469 16.94 10.43 11.38
N GLY A 470 17.98 10.66 10.58
CA GLY A 470 19.17 11.37 11.01
C GLY A 470 19.15 12.82 10.55
N ARG A 471 20.26 13.52 10.82
CA ARG A 471 20.48 14.87 10.31
C ARG A 471 20.43 14.92 8.77
N ASP A 472 19.90 16.01 8.23
CA ASP A 472 19.88 16.33 6.80
C ASP A 472 19.35 15.16 5.93
N HIS A 473 18.35 14.45 6.45
CA HIS A 473 17.80 13.26 5.79
C HIS A 473 17.21 13.64 4.44
N ALA A 474 17.61 12.91 3.40
CA ALA A 474 17.25 13.17 2.01
C ALA A 474 17.62 14.58 1.49
N GLY A 475 18.49 15.30 2.20
CA GLY A 475 18.98 16.60 1.78
C GLY A 475 20.02 16.54 0.65
N VAL A 476 20.23 17.71 0.04
CA VAL A 476 21.25 17.98 -0.98
C VAL A 476 21.76 19.41 -0.80
N GLY A 477 23.08 19.60 -0.97
CA GLY A 477 23.71 20.90 -0.83
C GLY A 477 23.41 21.54 0.53
N ASN A 478 23.00 22.81 0.51
CA ASN A 478 22.59 23.58 1.69
C ASN A 478 21.13 24.07 1.59
N TYR A 479 20.28 23.36 0.86
CA TYR A 479 18.89 23.79 0.62
C TYR A 479 17.97 23.58 1.83
N TYR A 480 18.36 22.74 2.79
CA TYR A 480 17.54 22.38 3.95
C TYR A 480 18.32 22.59 5.26
N GLY A 481 17.59 22.90 6.33
CA GLY A 481 18.17 22.94 7.67
C GLY A 481 18.56 21.55 8.17
N THR A 482 19.58 21.49 9.03
CA THR A 482 20.18 20.23 9.53
C THR A 482 19.15 19.27 10.15
N PHE A 483 18.09 19.80 10.76
CA PHE A 483 17.05 19.01 11.43
C PHE A 483 15.64 19.22 10.86
N ASP A 484 15.50 19.87 9.70
CA ASP A 484 14.19 20.12 9.11
C ASP A 484 13.42 18.81 8.84
N ALA A 485 14.14 17.74 8.54
CA ALA A 485 13.58 16.39 8.36
C ALA A 485 13.04 15.76 9.65
N HIS A 486 13.44 16.25 10.82
CA HIS A 486 12.82 15.87 12.09
C HIS A 486 11.56 16.70 12.31
N LEU A 487 11.68 18.03 12.17
CA LEU A 487 10.63 18.99 12.48
C LEU A 487 9.36 18.78 11.65
N ILE A 488 9.48 18.36 10.39
CA ILE A 488 8.30 18.10 9.55
C ILE A 488 7.37 17.01 10.09
N PHE A 489 7.86 16.07 10.89
CA PHE A 489 6.98 15.06 11.51
C PHE A 489 6.05 15.67 12.55
N GLU A 490 6.37 16.85 13.11
CA GLU A 490 5.51 17.58 14.06
C GLU A 490 4.32 18.24 13.35
N GLU A 491 4.34 18.36 12.02
CA GLU A 491 3.23 18.90 11.22
C GLU A 491 2.07 17.89 11.04
N TYR A 492 2.24 16.65 11.48
CA TYR A 492 1.28 15.55 11.33
C TYR A 492 0.96 14.90 12.67
N ASP A 493 -0.25 14.37 12.83
CA ASP A 493 -0.53 13.48 13.96
C ASP A 493 0.24 12.15 13.73
N PRO A 494 1.04 11.68 14.70
CA PRO A 494 1.77 10.43 14.58
C PRO A 494 0.91 9.23 14.17
N GLN A 495 -0.37 9.20 14.54
CA GLN A 495 -1.31 8.13 14.17
C GLN A 495 -1.64 8.13 12.68
N GLU A 496 -1.64 9.29 12.01
CA GLU A 496 -1.94 9.40 10.59
C GLU A 496 -0.83 8.80 9.72
N ILE A 497 0.43 9.03 10.10
CA ILE A 497 1.59 8.41 9.44
C ILE A 497 1.71 6.95 9.89
N GLY A 498 1.52 6.67 11.18
CA GLY A 498 1.42 5.33 11.76
C GLY A 498 2.73 4.57 11.95
N ILE A 499 3.85 5.01 11.36
CA ILE A 499 5.21 4.49 11.62
C ILE A 499 5.93 5.40 12.62
N THR A 500 6.65 4.83 13.58
CA THR A 500 7.34 5.61 14.62
C THR A 500 8.70 6.09 14.14
N PRO A 501 8.92 7.41 13.95
CA PRO A 501 10.24 7.92 13.64
C PRO A 501 11.17 7.85 14.86
N LEU A 502 12.44 7.53 14.63
CA LEU A 502 13.51 7.57 15.62
C LEU A 502 14.50 8.67 15.22
N PHE A 503 14.42 9.80 15.91
CA PHE A 503 15.25 10.99 15.61
C PHE A 503 16.61 10.89 16.30
N PHE A 504 17.66 10.87 15.49
CA PHE A 504 19.03 10.85 15.98
C PHE A 504 19.75 12.16 15.71
N ASP A 505 20.42 12.65 16.75
CA ASP A 505 21.26 13.85 16.68
C ASP A 505 22.55 13.57 15.86
N HIS A 506 23.37 14.60 15.66
CA HIS A 506 24.66 14.48 14.98
C HIS A 506 25.59 13.56 15.79
N ALA A 507 25.72 12.31 15.33
CA ALA A 507 26.62 11.32 15.90
C ALA A 507 28.04 11.46 15.32
N PHE A 508 29.04 11.26 16.17
CA PHE A 508 30.46 11.38 15.85
C PHE A 508 31.29 10.45 16.75
N TYR A 509 32.51 10.13 16.31
CA TYR A 509 33.48 9.49 17.20
C TYR A 509 34.15 10.56 18.06
N CYS A 510 34.09 10.38 19.38
CA CYS A 510 34.65 11.29 20.36
C CYS A 510 36.03 10.79 20.79
N LEU A 511 37.07 11.59 20.54
CA LEU A 511 38.45 11.27 20.91
C LEU A 511 38.64 11.21 22.44
N ARG A 512 37.87 12.00 23.19
CA ARG A 512 37.91 12.02 24.66
C ARG A 512 37.37 10.73 25.26
N THR A 513 36.20 10.25 24.79
CA THR A 513 35.55 9.04 25.31
C THR A 513 35.94 7.77 24.56
N LYS A 514 36.70 7.89 23.46
CA LYS A 514 37.15 6.80 22.59
C LYS A 514 35.99 5.93 22.09
N GLY A 515 34.91 6.57 21.68
CA GLY A 515 33.69 5.88 21.26
C GLY A 515 32.72 6.78 20.49
N MET A 516 31.68 6.15 19.95
CA MET A 516 30.60 6.87 19.30
C MET A 516 29.74 7.60 20.34
N ALA A 517 29.40 8.84 20.05
CA ALA A 517 28.54 9.67 20.85
C ALA A 517 27.71 10.61 19.97
N SER A 518 26.87 11.44 20.59
CA SER A 518 26.18 12.53 19.93
C SER A 518 26.30 13.82 20.75
N GLN A 519 25.76 14.93 20.23
CA GLN A 519 25.71 16.19 20.98
C GLN A 519 24.95 16.08 22.30
N LYS A 520 24.05 15.09 22.43
CA LYS A 520 23.28 14.83 23.64
C LYS A 520 24.06 14.04 24.70
N THR A 521 25.08 13.30 24.29
CA THR A 521 25.76 12.32 25.17
C THR A 521 27.24 12.59 25.39
N SER A 522 27.85 13.52 24.64
CA SER A 522 29.25 13.90 24.81
C SER A 522 29.42 15.40 25.06
N PRO A 523 30.17 15.81 26.10
CA PRO A 523 30.54 17.21 26.35
C PRO A 523 31.80 17.63 25.56
N SER A 524 32.19 16.88 24.53
CA SER A 524 33.41 17.12 23.76
C SER A 524 33.32 18.41 22.93
N SER A 525 34.44 19.12 22.79
CA SER A 525 34.57 20.26 21.87
C SER A 525 34.56 19.77 20.42
N MET A 526 34.54 20.67 19.43
CA MET A 526 34.52 20.28 18.01
C MET A 526 35.82 19.60 17.58
N GLU A 527 36.95 20.00 18.14
CA GLU A 527 38.29 19.47 17.84
C GLU A 527 38.48 18.03 18.34
N GLU A 528 37.69 17.63 19.34
CA GLU A 528 37.67 16.28 19.90
C GLU A 528 36.70 15.35 19.17
N ARG A 529 36.06 15.81 18.09
CA ARG A 529 35.10 15.04 17.29
C ARG A 529 35.73 14.69 15.95
N VAL A 530 35.75 13.41 15.61
CA VAL A 530 36.21 12.97 14.29
C VAL A 530 35.08 13.21 13.28
N PHE A 531 35.36 14.05 12.29
CA PHE A 531 34.48 14.35 11.16
C PHE A 531 35.28 14.38 9.87
N LEU A 532 34.79 13.72 8.83
CA LEU A 532 35.36 13.76 7.49
C LEU A 532 34.30 14.22 6.50
N SER A 533 34.63 15.28 5.75
CA SER A 533 33.78 15.73 4.64
C SER A 533 33.84 14.72 3.49
N GLY A 534 32.79 14.66 2.66
CA GLY A 534 32.79 13.79 1.48
C GLY A 534 33.94 14.09 0.52
N THR A 535 34.35 15.37 0.40
CA THR A 535 35.55 15.76 -0.36
C THR A 535 36.81 15.14 0.23
N LYS A 536 37.00 15.21 1.55
CA LYS A 536 38.19 14.64 2.20
C LYS A 536 38.23 13.11 2.11
N VAL A 537 37.08 12.45 2.22
CA VAL A 537 36.96 11.01 1.99
C VAL A 537 37.42 10.65 0.58
N ARG A 538 36.95 11.36 -0.44
CA ARG A 538 37.36 11.13 -1.84
C ARG A 538 38.84 11.38 -2.04
N GLU A 539 39.41 12.45 -1.48
CA GLU A 539 40.85 12.71 -1.56
C GLU A 539 41.70 11.55 -1.03
N LEU A 540 41.36 11.02 0.15
CA LEU A 540 42.10 9.91 0.76
C LEU A 540 41.97 8.64 -0.08
N LEU A 541 40.75 8.31 -0.51
CA LEU A 541 40.50 7.12 -1.34
C LEU A 541 41.22 7.20 -2.70
N SER A 542 41.19 8.36 -3.37
CA SER A 542 41.91 8.59 -4.63
C SER A 542 43.43 8.58 -4.47
N ALA A 543 43.94 8.91 -3.28
CA ALA A 543 45.37 8.80 -2.94
C ALA A 543 45.77 7.36 -2.57
N GLY A 544 44.83 6.41 -2.51
CA GLY A 544 45.09 5.06 -2.03
C GLY A 544 45.38 4.99 -0.53
N GLU A 545 44.97 6.00 0.24
CA GLU A 545 45.08 6.03 1.69
C GLU A 545 43.85 5.36 2.34
N ASP A 546 44.04 4.80 3.54
CA ASP A 546 42.94 4.22 4.30
C ASP A 546 42.17 5.31 5.04
N LEU A 547 40.85 5.12 5.14
CA LEU A 547 40.01 5.99 5.96
C LEU A 547 40.24 5.66 7.45
N PRO A 548 40.28 6.66 8.35
CA PRO A 548 40.44 6.43 9.78
C PRO A 548 39.39 5.45 10.34
N GLU A 549 39.80 4.55 11.23
CA GLU A 549 38.92 3.54 11.84
C GLU A 549 37.80 4.20 12.68
N GLU A 550 38.10 5.36 13.27
CA GLU A 550 37.15 6.19 13.99
C GLU A 550 36.01 6.68 13.09
N PHE A 551 36.25 6.80 11.78
CA PHE A 551 35.26 7.22 10.80
C PHE A 551 34.54 6.04 10.16
N THR A 552 35.26 5.02 9.68
CA THR A 552 34.66 3.85 9.02
C THR A 552 35.40 2.56 9.37
N ARG A 553 34.73 1.42 9.27
CA ARG A 553 35.36 0.12 9.54
C ARG A 553 36.44 -0.20 8.48
N PRO A 554 37.56 -0.84 8.85
CA PRO A 554 38.64 -1.15 7.91
C PRO A 554 38.18 -1.97 6.70
N GLU A 555 37.26 -2.92 6.88
CA GLU A 555 36.71 -3.76 5.82
C GLU A 555 35.91 -2.92 4.80
N VAL A 556 35.14 -1.95 5.29
CA VAL A 556 34.41 -0.99 4.44
C VAL A 556 35.40 -0.07 3.72
N SER A 557 36.43 0.43 4.43
CA SER A 557 37.50 1.24 3.82
C SER A 557 38.20 0.48 2.68
N ALA A 558 38.49 -0.80 2.86
CA ALA A 558 39.13 -1.64 1.86
C ALA A 558 38.26 -1.82 0.60
N VAL A 559 36.95 -2.03 0.76
CA VAL A 559 36.00 -2.09 -0.37
C VAL A 559 36.03 -0.77 -1.15
N LEU A 560 35.90 0.36 -0.45
CA LEU A 560 35.89 1.69 -1.06
C LEU A 560 37.20 1.99 -1.79
N LYS A 561 38.34 1.72 -1.17
CA LYS A 561 39.66 1.94 -1.76
C LYS A 561 39.85 1.16 -3.06
N ARG A 562 39.41 -0.11 -3.11
CA ARG A 562 39.44 -0.91 -4.35
C ARG A 562 38.60 -0.30 -5.47
N ALA A 563 37.48 0.32 -5.14
CA ALA A 563 36.61 0.97 -6.13
C ALA A 563 37.22 2.27 -6.70
N TYR A 564 37.93 3.05 -5.86
CA TYR A 564 38.58 4.31 -6.27
C TYR A 564 39.96 4.12 -6.93
N SER A 565 40.53 2.92 -6.84
CA SER A 565 41.80 2.57 -7.48
C SER A 565 41.64 2.06 -8.93
N LYS A 566 40.40 1.90 -9.40
CA LYS A 566 40.04 1.57 -10.78
C LYS A 566 39.70 2.84 -11.53
#